data_AF-A0A957UTK2-F1
#
_entry.id   AF-A0A957UTK2-F1
#
_cell.length_a   1.000
_cell.length_b   1.000
_cell.length_c   1.000
_cell.angle_alpha   90.00
_cell.angle_beta   90.00
_cell.angle_gamma   90.00
#
_symmetry.space_group_name_H-M   'P 1'
#
loop_
_entity.id
_entity.type
_entity.pdbx_description
1 polymer ?
#
loop_
_entity_poly.entity_id
_entity_poly.type
_entity_poly.pdbx_seq_one_letter_code
_entity_poly.pdbx_strand_id
1 'polypeptide(L)'
;MARVAGLDTVQVGQVVDARPDIVLSHDNTAAIRLTWLEFGQDKVVIPDRIAITLDHAVPAPTTRHAQNHAEIRAFVQEQGIRHFYEAGRGICHQVHSEEAIVLPGQMILGSDSHTPHFGWMGAFGAGIGRSEVAALWATGELWLMAPESMHVILEGVLPPGVTAKDFALRLIGDLGADGGLYASIEFSGSGIAQMTLESRMVLPNMMSEFGAKTAYMAPDEKVFDYLAARLVARERRGALRQAQEPDKGREIAEQIINRKSEIVNQALYPDAD
;
A
#
# COMPACT_ATOMS: atom_id res chain seq x y z
N MET A 1 -12.19 5.95 5.17
CA MET A 1 -12.73 4.66 5.66
C MET A 1 -14.20 4.44 5.31
N ALA A 2 -15.07 5.46 5.38
CA ALA A 2 -16.49 5.35 5.04
C ALA A 2 -16.78 4.62 3.70
N ARG A 3 -16.07 5.01 2.63
CA ARG A 3 -16.15 4.38 1.29
C ARG A 3 -16.00 2.85 1.32
N VAL A 4 -14.96 2.33 1.98
CA VAL A 4 -14.67 0.88 1.99
C VAL A 4 -15.59 0.10 2.91
N ALA A 5 -16.31 0.79 3.81
CA ALA A 5 -17.35 0.22 4.64
C ALA A 5 -18.75 0.33 3.99
N GLY A 6 -18.88 1.02 2.85
CA GLY A 6 -20.18 1.29 2.23
C GLY A 6 -21.06 2.23 3.05
N LEU A 7 -20.45 3.15 3.82
CA LEU A 7 -21.13 4.13 4.66
C LEU A 7 -20.93 5.55 4.09
N ASP A 8 -21.88 6.44 4.37
CA ASP A 8 -21.76 7.87 4.01
C ASP A 8 -20.69 8.57 4.86
N THR A 9 -20.66 8.26 6.16
CA THR A 9 -19.74 8.85 7.14
C THR A 9 -19.27 7.80 8.14
N VAL A 10 -18.09 8.02 8.74
CA VAL A 10 -17.56 7.21 9.83
C VAL A 10 -17.03 8.14 10.92
N GLN A 11 -17.34 7.83 12.17
CA GLN A 11 -16.84 8.58 13.32
C GLN A 11 -15.56 7.94 13.88
N VAL A 12 -14.68 8.76 14.43
CA VAL A 12 -13.54 8.29 15.22
C VAL A 12 -14.00 7.28 16.28
N GLY A 13 -13.28 6.17 16.42
CA GLY A 13 -13.61 5.08 17.35
C GLY A 13 -14.71 4.14 16.87
N GLN A 14 -15.41 4.43 15.77
CA GLN A 14 -16.37 3.52 15.18
C GLN A 14 -15.65 2.31 14.56
N VAL A 15 -16.10 1.10 14.90
CA VAL A 15 -15.68 -0.14 14.22
C VAL A 15 -16.53 -0.35 12.97
N VAL A 16 -15.89 -0.61 11.84
CA VAL A 16 -16.54 -0.82 10.54
C VAL A 16 -16.08 -2.13 9.89
N ASP A 17 -16.97 -2.74 9.10
CA ASP A 17 -16.64 -3.84 8.19
C ASP A 17 -15.94 -3.27 6.95
N ALA A 18 -14.60 -3.22 6.97
CA ALA A 18 -13.83 -2.65 5.88
C ALA A 18 -13.56 -3.70 4.79
N ARG A 19 -13.85 -3.32 3.53
CA ARG A 19 -13.52 -4.10 2.33
C ARG A 19 -12.34 -3.45 1.62
N PRO A 20 -11.08 -3.85 1.93
CA PRO A 20 -9.93 -3.20 1.33
C PRO A 20 -9.90 -3.40 -0.19
N ASP A 21 -9.32 -2.42 -0.90
CA ASP A 21 -9.14 -2.49 -2.35
C ASP A 21 -7.99 -3.45 -2.69
N ILE A 22 -6.95 -3.50 -1.86
CA ILE A 22 -5.80 -4.41 -2.00
C ILE A 22 -5.46 -5.09 -0.67
N VAL A 23 -5.07 -6.37 -0.73
CA VAL A 23 -4.55 -7.16 0.38
C VAL A 23 -3.11 -7.57 0.05
N LEU A 24 -2.15 -7.03 0.80
CA LEU A 24 -0.73 -7.31 0.64
C LEU A 24 -0.31 -8.52 1.46
N SER A 25 0.47 -9.40 0.85
CA SER A 25 1.27 -10.38 1.57
C SER A 25 2.63 -10.56 0.91
N HIS A 26 3.50 -11.32 1.56
CA HIS A 26 4.86 -11.58 1.09
C HIS A 26 5.23 -13.03 1.44
N ASP A 27 6.49 -13.33 1.75
CA ASP A 27 6.97 -14.68 2.11
C ASP A 27 6.15 -15.38 3.21
N ASN A 28 5.45 -14.61 4.06
CA ASN A 28 4.54 -15.16 5.07
C ASN A 28 3.20 -15.69 4.51
N THR A 29 2.94 -15.53 3.21
CA THR A 29 1.83 -16.17 2.46
C THR A 29 1.78 -17.67 2.73
N ALA A 30 2.94 -18.35 2.80
CA ALA A 30 3.00 -19.78 3.09
C ALA A 30 2.33 -20.14 4.43
N ALA A 31 2.51 -19.31 5.46
CA ALA A 31 1.88 -19.50 6.76
C ALA A 31 0.40 -19.08 6.74
N ILE A 32 0.07 -17.96 6.10
CA ILE A 32 -1.31 -17.45 5.99
C ILE A 32 -2.18 -18.46 5.27
N ARG A 33 -1.68 -19.10 4.20
CA ARG A 33 -2.38 -20.15 3.47
C ARG A 33 -2.82 -21.29 4.39
N LEU A 34 -1.96 -21.73 5.31
CA LEU A 34 -2.30 -22.81 6.24
C LEU A 34 -3.47 -22.42 7.15
N THR A 35 -3.45 -21.20 7.69
CA THR A 35 -4.57 -20.67 8.49
C THR A 35 -5.84 -20.48 7.65
N TRP A 36 -5.71 -20.00 6.42
CA TRP A 36 -6.85 -19.81 5.51
C TRP A 36 -7.53 -21.15 5.16
N LEU A 37 -6.76 -22.24 4.98
CA LEU A 37 -7.32 -23.57 4.74
C LEU A 37 -8.22 -24.08 5.87
N GLU A 38 -8.03 -23.59 7.11
CA GLU A 38 -8.89 -23.97 8.25
C GLU A 38 -10.33 -23.44 8.10
N PHE A 39 -10.57 -22.45 7.24
CA PHE A 39 -11.92 -21.99 6.89
C PHE A 39 -12.68 -22.98 5.98
N GLY A 40 -12.00 -24.01 5.45
CA GLY A 40 -12.62 -25.07 4.64
C GLY A 40 -13.07 -24.63 3.24
N GLN A 41 -12.48 -23.54 2.71
CA GLN A 41 -12.78 -23.02 1.39
C GLN A 41 -11.73 -23.48 0.35
N ASP A 42 -12.17 -23.74 -0.88
CA ASP A 42 -11.27 -24.12 -1.98
C ASP A 42 -10.66 -22.91 -2.71
N LYS A 43 -11.34 -21.76 -2.65
CA LYS A 43 -10.95 -20.53 -3.36
C LYS A 43 -10.99 -19.31 -2.46
N VAL A 44 -9.99 -18.44 -2.60
CA VAL A 44 -10.01 -17.10 -2.01
C VAL A 44 -11.15 -16.28 -2.64
N VAL A 45 -11.80 -15.42 -1.86
CA VAL A 45 -13.03 -14.74 -2.31
C VAL A 45 -12.77 -13.75 -3.44
N ILE A 46 -11.67 -12.99 -3.38
CA ILE A 46 -11.36 -11.95 -4.38
C ILE A 46 -9.85 -11.98 -4.74
N PRO A 47 -9.39 -12.90 -5.60
CA PRO A 47 -7.97 -13.05 -5.92
C PRO A 47 -7.36 -11.81 -6.60
N ASP A 48 -8.17 -11.03 -7.30
CA ASP A 48 -7.77 -9.79 -7.96
C ASP A 48 -7.33 -8.68 -7.01
N ARG A 49 -7.72 -8.74 -5.73
CA ARG A 49 -7.29 -7.80 -4.71
C ARG A 49 -6.02 -8.24 -4.00
N ILE A 50 -5.55 -9.46 -4.23
CA ILE A 50 -4.40 -10.00 -3.52
C ILE A 50 -3.13 -9.65 -4.28
N ALA A 51 -2.16 -9.06 -3.58
CA ALA A 51 -0.84 -8.76 -4.11
C ALA A 51 0.26 -9.42 -3.25
N ILE A 52 1.07 -10.27 -3.86
CA ILE A 52 2.10 -11.07 -3.19
C ILE A 52 3.47 -10.77 -3.81
N THR A 53 4.44 -10.39 -2.98
CA THR A 53 5.84 -10.20 -3.41
C THR A 53 6.78 -11.08 -2.58
N LEU A 54 7.70 -11.81 -3.20
CA LEU A 54 8.75 -12.54 -2.48
C LEU A 54 9.99 -11.65 -2.32
N ASP A 55 10.28 -11.20 -1.11
CA ASP A 55 11.32 -10.20 -0.85
C ASP A 55 12.07 -10.36 0.49
N HIS A 56 11.48 -11.04 1.48
CA HIS A 56 12.09 -11.16 2.81
C HIS A 56 13.18 -12.24 2.89
N ALA A 57 13.10 -13.26 2.05
CA ALA A 57 14.01 -14.40 2.04
C ALA A 57 14.63 -14.61 0.66
N VAL A 58 15.38 -13.62 0.16
CA VAL A 58 15.88 -13.60 -1.22
C VAL A 58 17.40 -13.38 -1.30
N PRO A 59 18.19 -14.31 -1.89
CA PRO A 59 17.81 -15.69 -2.22
C PRO A 59 17.37 -16.48 -0.98
N ALA A 60 16.63 -17.56 -1.17
CA ALA A 60 16.12 -18.39 -0.07
C ALA A 60 17.28 -18.87 0.84
N PRO A 61 17.37 -18.41 2.11
CA PRO A 61 18.53 -18.68 2.96
C PRO A 61 18.51 -20.09 3.56
N THR A 62 17.37 -20.79 3.50
CA THR A 62 17.23 -22.18 3.97
C THR A 62 16.34 -22.99 3.04
N THR A 63 16.43 -24.33 3.13
CA THR A 63 15.55 -25.25 2.41
C THR A 63 14.07 -25.01 2.72
N ARG A 64 13.74 -24.63 3.96
CA ARG A 64 12.38 -24.25 4.35
C ARG A 64 11.90 -23.01 3.61
N HIS A 65 12.73 -21.99 3.45
CA HIS A 65 12.35 -20.80 2.68
C HIS A 65 12.17 -21.14 1.19
N ALA A 66 13.04 -21.98 0.62
CA ALA A 66 12.90 -22.43 -0.76
C ALA A 66 11.59 -23.22 -0.97
N GLN A 67 11.23 -24.08 -0.01
CA GLN A 67 9.96 -24.81 0.00
C GLN A 67 8.77 -23.85 0.12
N ASN A 68 8.80 -22.89 1.06
CA ASN A 68 7.76 -21.86 1.19
C ASN A 68 7.56 -21.10 -0.13
N HIS A 69 8.63 -20.68 -0.80
CA HIS A 69 8.54 -20.01 -2.10
C HIS A 69 7.88 -20.90 -3.16
N ALA A 70 8.20 -22.20 -3.21
CA ALA A 70 7.55 -23.13 -4.13
C ALA A 70 6.05 -23.28 -3.85
N GLU A 71 5.67 -23.40 -2.57
CA GLU A 71 4.27 -23.47 -2.14
C GLU A 71 3.49 -22.20 -2.44
N ILE A 72 4.11 -21.02 -2.26
CA ILE A 72 3.51 -19.73 -2.61
C ILE A 72 3.25 -19.64 -4.11
N ARG A 73 4.22 -20.03 -4.95
CA ARG A 73 4.03 -20.03 -6.41
C ARG A 73 2.88 -20.96 -6.82
N ALA A 74 2.78 -22.14 -6.22
CA ALA A 74 1.69 -23.07 -6.47
C ALA A 74 0.33 -22.48 -6.05
N PHE A 75 0.26 -21.88 -4.86
CA PHE A 75 -0.94 -21.22 -4.36
C PHE A 75 -1.40 -20.06 -5.25
N VAL A 76 -0.46 -19.18 -5.66
CA VAL A 76 -0.73 -18.08 -6.58
C VAL A 76 -1.35 -18.57 -7.88
N GLN A 77 -0.78 -19.64 -8.46
CA GLN A 77 -1.31 -20.25 -9.69
C GLN A 77 -2.69 -20.87 -9.46
N GLU A 78 -2.86 -21.65 -8.39
CA GLU A 78 -4.10 -22.33 -8.06
C GLU A 78 -5.26 -21.34 -7.83
N GLN A 79 -4.98 -20.24 -7.14
CA GLN A 79 -5.97 -19.23 -6.78
C GLN A 79 -6.17 -18.15 -7.84
N GLY A 80 -5.37 -18.15 -8.91
CA GLY A 80 -5.47 -17.16 -9.98
C GLY A 80 -5.05 -15.75 -9.55
N ILE A 81 -4.11 -15.63 -8.61
CA ILE A 81 -3.64 -14.33 -8.11
C ILE A 81 -2.77 -13.66 -9.17
N ARG A 82 -3.22 -12.51 -9.69
CA ARG A 82 -2.57 -11.82 -10.81
C ARG A 82 -1.41 -10.93 -10.38
N HIS A 83 -1.47 -10.37 -9.18
CA HIS A 83 -0.45 -9.44 -8.66
C HIS A 83 0.63 -10.21 -7.89
N PHE A 84 1.37 -11.07 -8.59
CA PHE A 84 2.49 -11.81 -8.02
C PHE A 84 3.82 -11.31 -8.57
N TYR A 85 4.77 -11.05 -7.65
CA TYR A 85 6.10 -10.53 -7.96
C TYR A 85 7.17 -11.45 -7.38
N GLU A 86 8.06 -11.93 -8.25
CA GLU A 86 9.12 -12.87 -7.88
C GLU A 86 10.26 -12.22 -7.09
N ALA A 87 10.97 -13.05 -6.34
CA ALA A 87 12.29 -12.85 -5.78
C ALA A 87 13.21 -12.16 -6.78
N GLY A 88 13.78 -11.04 -6.35
CA GLY A 88 14.62 -10.18 -7.16
C GLY A 88 13.88 -9.01 -7.82
N ARG A 89 12.54 -8.94 -7.75
CA ARG A 89 11.79 -7.77 -8.25
C ARG A 89 11.99 -6.52 -7.37
N GLY A 90 12.09 -6.70 -6.05
CA GLY A 90 12.30 -5.64 -5.07
C GLY A 90 11.48 -5.84 -3.79
N ILE A 91 11.54 -4.88 -2.88
CA ILE A 91 10.79 -4.86 -1.62
C ILE A 91 9.30 -4.64 -1.91
N CYS A 92 8.41 -5.39 -1.27
CA CYS A 92 6.96 -5.41 -1.51
C CYS A 92 6.33 -4.00 -1.60
N HIS A 93 6.59 -3.12 -0.63
CA HIS A 93 6.08 -1.75 -0.62
C HIS A 93 6.52 -0.92 -1.83
N GLN A 94 7.79 -1.04 -2.19
CA GLN A 94 8.37 -0.37 -3.35
C GLN A 94 7.82 -0.94 -4.65
N VAL A 95 7.74 -2.27 -4.76
CA VAL A 95 7.21 -2.95 -5.94
C VAL A 95 5.75 -2.56 -6.18
N HIS A 96 4.92 -2.57 -5.15
CA HIS A 96 3.50 -2.22 -5.28
C HIS A 96 3.32 -0.73 -5.65
N SER A 97 4.19 0.15 -5.16
CA SER A 97 4.27 1.55 -5.55
C SER A 97 4.66 1.73 -7.03
N GLU A 98 5.72 1.05 -7.46
CA GLU A 98 6.24 1.12 -8.83
C GLU A 98 5.30 0.49 -9.87
N GLU A 99 4.55 -0.52 -9.46
CA GLU A 99 3.59 -1.21 -10.29
C GLU A 99 2.21 -0.56 -10.23
N ALA A 100 2.05 0.58 -9.54
CA ALA A 100 0.78 1.29 -9.38
C ALA A 100 -0.37 0.36 -8.95
N ILE A 101 -0.07 -0.56 -8.03
CA ILE A 101 -1.05 -1.52 -7.48
C ILE A 101 -2.03 -0.80 -6.57
N VAL A 102 -1.52 0.18 -5.83
CA VAL A 102 -2.30 1.05 -4.95
C VAL A 102 -2.40 2.43 -5.59
N LEU A 103 -3.59 3.02 -5.50
CA LEU A 103 -3.91 4.35 -6.01
C LEU A 103 -4.46 5.26 -4.89
N PRO A 104 -4.39 6.59 -5.05
CA PRO A 104 -5.05 7.57 -4.19
C PRO A 104 -6.48 7.18 -3.81
N GLY A 105 -6.84 7.39 -2.55
CA GLY A 105 -8.16 7.09 -2.01
C GLY A 105 -8.44 5.60 -1.76
N GLN A 106 -7.56 4.68 -2.19
CA GLN A 106 -7.69 3.25 -1.91
C GLN A 106 -7.27 2.88 -0.48
N MET A 107 -7.77 1.74 -0.01
CA MET A 107 -7.32 1.07 1.21
C MET A 107 -6.51 -0.17 0.86
N ILE A 108 -5.32 -0.28 1.46
CA ILE A 108 -4.48 -1.46 1.43
C ILE A 108 -4.20 -1.96 2.85
N LEU A 109 -4.50 -3.24 3.07
CA LEU A 109 -4.18 -3.94 4.32
C LEU A 109 -3.14 -5.00 4.03
N GLY A 110 -2.10 -5.10 4.85
CA GLY A 110 -0.97 -5.98 4.57
C GLY A 110 -0.50 -6.77 5.77
N SER A 111 -0.02 -8.00 5.55
CA SER A 111 0.64 -8.82 6.58
C SER A 111 2.07 -8.35 6.91
N ASP A 112 2.35 -7.05 6.74
CA ASP A 112 3.63 -6.39 6.97
C ASP A 112 3.40 -5.09 7.75
N SER A 113 4.24 -4.82 8.75
CA SER A 113 4.08 -3.67 9.66
C SER A 113 4.21 -2.33 8.95
N HIS A 114 5.02 -2.25 7.90
CA HIS A 114 5.33 -1.02 7.16
C HIS A 114 4.35 -0.70 6.03
N THR A 115 3.21 -1.41 5.98
CA THR A 115 2.09 -1.09 5.07
C THR A 115 1.59 0.37 5.16
N PRO A 116 1.73 1.12 6.28
CA PRO A 116 1.51 2.57 6.27
C PRO A 116 2.26 3.33 5.18
N HIS A 117 3.36 2.79 4.64
CA HIS A 117 4.12 3.32 3.51
C HIS A 117 3.24 3.92 2.41
N PHE A 118 2.16 3.24 2.00
CA PHE A 118 1.30 3.70 0.89
C PHE A 118 0.59 5.06 1.14
N GLY A 119 0.66 5.58 2.35
CA GLY A 119 0.27 6.94 2.70
C GLY A 119 0.89 8.04 1.84
N TRP A 120 2.11 7.82 1.32
CA TRP A 120 2.79 8.83 0.47
C TRP A 120 2.03 9.09 -0.85
N MET A 121 1.17 8.15 -1.23
CA MET A 121 0.35 8.17 -2.46
C MET A 121 -1.08 8.66 -2.19
N GLY A 122 -1.42 9.04 -0.95
CA GLY A 122 -2.80 9.37 -0.58
C GLY A 122 -3.71 8.15 -0.42
N ALA A 123 -3.15 6.98 -0.13
CA ALA A 123 -3.91 5.77 0.20
C ALA A 123 -3.92 5.52 1.72
N PHE A 124 -4.94 4.81 2.20
CA PHE A 124 -4.96 4.30 3.57
C PHE A 124 -4.22 2.96 3.61
N GLY A 125 -3.01 2.94 4.17
CA GLY A 125 -2.22 1.73 4.35
C GLY A 125 -2.15 1.32 5.81
N ALA A 126 -2.43 0.05 6.14
CA ALA A 126 -2.28 -0.43 7.52
C ALA A 126 -1.75 -1.88 7.59
N GLY A 127 -0.81 -2.10 8.50
CA GLY A 127 -0.36 -3.44 8.86
C GLY A 127 -1.43 -4.18 9.66
N ILE A 128 -1.59 -5.46 9.36
CA ILE A 128 -2.47 -6.42 10.03
C ILE A 128 -1.76 -7.76 10.21
N GLY A 129 -2.27 -8.59 11.12
CA GLY A 129 -1.75 -9.91 11.40
C GLY A 129 -2.04 -10.94 10.30
N ARG A 130 -1.30 -12.05 10.34
CA ARG A 130 -1.47 -13.18 9.41
C ARG A 130 -2.88 -13.79 9.47
N SER A 131 -3.46 -13.91 10.66
CA SER A 131 -4.82 -14.42 10.84
C SER A 131 -5.88 -13.49 10.26
N GLU A 132 -5.64 -12.17 10.33
CA GLU A 132 -6.54 -11.17 9.73
C GLU A 132 -6.47 -11.21 8.19
N VAL A 133 -5.28 -11.42 7.61
CA VAL A 133 -5.16 -11.66 6.16
C VAL A 133 -5.84 -12.96 5.74
N ALA A 134 -5.71 -14.04 6.51
CA ALA A 134 -6.42 -15.29 6.24
C ALA A 134 -7.95 -15.08 6.29
N ALA A 135 -8.45 -14.30 7.26
CA ALA A 135 -9.86 -13.91 7.32
C ALA A 135 -10.26 -13.12 6.07
N LEU A 136 -9.49 -12.10 5.66
CA LEU A 136 -9.75 -11.33 4.44
C LEU A 136 -9.79 -12.19 3.17
N TRP A 137 -8.93 -13.20 3.06
CA TRP A 137 -8.96 -14.14 1.94
C TRP A 137 -10.23 -15.01 1.94
N ALA A 138 -10.79 -15.28 3.12
CA ALA A 138 -11.98 -16.10 3.30
C ALA A 138 -13.31 -15.32 3.25
N THR A 139 -13.31 -14.02 3.58
CA THR A 139 -14.53 -13.22 3.74
C THR A 139 -14.56 -11.98 2.83
N GLY A 140 -13.40 -11.45 2.45
CA GLY A 140 -13.27 -10.19 1.71
C GLY A 140 -13.44 -8.92 2.57
N GLU A 141 -13.65 -9.06 3.89
CA GLU A 141 -13.86 -7.95 4.81
C GLU A 141 -13.24 -8.19 6.20
N LEU A 142 -12.83 -7.11 6.85
CA LEU A 142 -12.19 -7.14 8.16
C LEU A 142 -12.70 -5.97 9.02
N TRP A 143 -12.86 -6.22 10.32
CA TRP A 143 -13.21 -5.17 11.28
C TRP A 143 -12.04 -4.23 11.50
N LEU A 144 -12.27 -2.93 11.29
CA LEU A 144 -11.31 -1.87 11.59
C LEU A 144 -11.98 -0.77 12.39
N MET A 145 -11.33 -0.34 13.47
CA MET A 145 -11.74 0.88 14.19
C MET A 145 -11.16 2.10 13.49
N ALA A 146 -11.99 3.13 13.31
CA ALA A 146 -11.54 4.40 12.77
C ALA A 146 -10.56 5.08 13.76
N PRO A 147 -9.32 5.33 13.35
CA PRO A 147 -8.31 5.95 14.22
C PRO A 147 -8.59 7.45 14.41
N GLU A 148 -8.10 8.01 15.51
CA GLU A 148 -7.93 9.46 15.64
C GLU A 148 -6.84 9.95 14.68
N SER A 149 -6.96 11.18 14.17
CA SER A 149 -5.92 11.80 13.34
C SER A 149 -4.99 12.68 14.17
N MET A 150 -3.69 12.50 13.97
CA MET A 150 -2.65 13.39 14.48
C MET A 150 -2.02 14.13 13.30
N HIS A 151 -2.15 15.46 13.30
CA HIS A 151 -1.67 16.30 12.20
C HIS A 151 -0.24 16.80 12.45
N VAL A 152 0.68 16.43 11.57
CA VAL A 152 2.08 16.85 11.58
C VAL A 152 2.33 17.84 10.44
N ILE A 153 2.54 19.10 10.80
CA ILE A 153 2.78 20.18 9.84
C ILE A 153 4.29 20.48 9.80
N LEU A 154 4.90 20.32 8.63
CA LEU A 154 6.29 20.71 8.37
C LEU A 154 6.33 21.94 7.47
N GLU A 155 6.76 23.07 8.04
CA GLU A 155 6.94 24.33 7.31
C GLU A 155 8.39 24.61 6.97
N GLY A 156 8.61 25.31 5.86
CA GLY A 156 9.94 25.70 5.40
C GLY A 156 10.63 24.58 4.61
N VAL A 157 11.97 24.56 4.64
CA VAL A 157 12.79 23.57 3.93
C VAL A 157 13.72 22.92 4.95
N LEU A 158 13.93 21.61 4.82
CA LEU A 158 14.93 20.92 5.62
C LEU A 158 16.32 21.54 5.38
N PRO A 159 17.09 21.85 6.44
CA PRO A 159 18.42 22.43 6.28
C PRO A 159 19.33 21.54 5.41
N PRO A 160 20.36 22.11 4.76
CA PRO A 160 21.34 21.32 4.02
C PRO A 160 21.92 20.17 4.88
N GLY A 161 21.86 18.95 4.34
CA GLY A 161 22.31 17.74 5.03
C GLY A 161 21.26 17.06 5.92
N VAL A 162 20.07 17.64 6.08
CA VAL A 162 18.93 17.03 6.80
C VAL A 162 17.97 16.40 5.79
N THR A 163 17.62 15.14 6.03
CA THR A 163 16.74 14.35 5.15
C THR A 163 15.37 14.09 5.78
N ALA A 164 14.43 13.56 4.98
CA ALA A 164 13.14 13.10 5.49
C ALA A 164 13.29 12.02 6.59
N LYS A 165 14.35 11.19 6.53
CA LYS A 165 14.66 10.20 7.56
C LYS A 165 15.02 10.88 8.88
N ASP A 166 15.85 11.92 8.84
CA ASP A 166 16.24 12.67 10.04
C ASP A 166 15.05 13.35 10.68
N PHE A 167 14.15 13.93 9.85
CA PHE A 167 12.89 14.49 10.33
C PHE A 167 12.00 13.43 11.01
N ALA A 168 11.78 12.29 10.36
CA ALA A 168 10.97 11.21 10.94
C ALA A 168 11.56 10.66 12.24
N LEU A 169 12.88 10.42 12.28
CA LEU A 169 13.58 9.99 13.49
C LEU A 169 13.50 11.04 14.60
N ARG A 170 13.57 12.33 14.26
CA ARG A 170 13.42 13.41 15.24
C ARG A 170 12.01 13.46 15.82
N LEU A 171 10.99 13.33 14.99
CA LEU A 171 9.59 13.27 15.42
C LEU A 171 9.36 12.11 16.40
N ILE A 172 9.82 10.90 16.05
CA ILE A 172 9.73 9.71 16.90
C ILE A 172 10.55 9.89 18.19
N GLY A 173 11.73 10.51 18.10
CA GLY A 173 12.59 10.80 19.25
C GLY A 173 11.95 11.78 20.24
N ASP A 174 11.23 12.79 19.75
CA ASP A 174 10.58 13.82 20.57
C ASP A 174 9.28 13.30 21.23
N LEU A 175 8.51 12.46 20.54
CA LEU A 175 7.19 11.99 20.98
C LEU A 175 7.17 10.54 21.51
N GLY A 176 8.27 9.80 21.32
CA GLY A 176 8.40 8.40 21.73
C GLY A 176 7.83 7.40 20.71
N ALA A 177 8.19 6.13 20.87
CA ALA A 177 7.79 5.05 19.96
C ALA A 177 6.27 4.78 19.93
N ASP A 178 5.55 5.15 21.00
CA ASP A 178 4.09 5.01 21.12
C ASP A 178 3.36 6.35 20.93
N GLY A 179 4.05 7.41 20.51
CA GLY A 179 3.46 8.75 20.41
C GLY A 179 2.32 8.85 19.38
N GLY A 180 2.28 7.95 18.40
CA GLY A 180 1.23 7.84 17.40
C GLY A 180 0.35 6.60 17.57
N LEU A 181 0.33 5.97 18.76
CA LEU A 181 -0.32 4.68 18.98
C LEU A 181 -1.77 4.67 18.47
N TYR A 182 -2.04 3.79 17.51
CA TYR A 182 -3.34 3.64 16.82
C TYR A 182 -3.86 4.88 16.07
N ALA A 183 -3.08 5.95 15.94
CA ALA A 183 -3.48 7.15 15.21
C ALA A 183 -3.26 7.04 13.70
N SER A 184 -3.97 7.87 12.94
CA SER A 184 -3.65 8.26 11.56
C SER A 184 -2.70 9.44 11.60
N ILE A 185 -1.45 9.25 11.16
CA ILE A 185 -0.48 10.35 11.13
C ILE A 185 -0.58 11.07 9.80
N GLU A 186 -1.05 12.31 9.82
CA GLU A 186 -1.31 13.10 8.62
C GLU A 186 -0.23 14.16 8.43
N PHE A 187 0.52 14.05 7.34
CA PHE A 187 1.61 14.98 7.02
C PHE A 187 1.16 16.07 6.06
N SER A 188 1.45 17.32 6.39
CA SER A 188 1.19 18.46 5.53
C SER A 188 2.25 19.57 5.69
N GLY A 189 2.08 20.68 4.95
CA GLY A 189 2.92 21.86 5.04
C GLY A 189 3.89 22.03 3.87
N SER A 190 4.48 23.22 3.79
CA SER A 190 5.35 23.62 2.66
C SER A 190 6.62 22.79 2.55
N GLY A 191 7.11 22.23 3.65
CA GLY A 191 8.26 21.32 3.63
C GLY A 191 7.94 20.00 2.96
N ILE A 192 6.74 19.45 3.21
CA ILE A 192 6.25 18.23 2.57
C ILE A 192 6.06 18.44 1.06
N ALA A 193 5.48 19.58 0.66
CA ALA A 193 5.25 19.92 -0.74
C ALA A 193 6.57 20.00 -1.55
N GLN A 194 7.64 20.48 -0.92
CA GLN A 194 8.95 20.65 -1.56
C GLN A 194 9.77 19.36 -1.64
N MET A 195 9.46 18.34 -0.85
CA MET A 195 10.14 17.05 -0.91
C MET A 195 10.02 16.38 -2.30
N THR A 196 11.02 15.56 -2.63
CA THR A 196 10.92 14.59 -3.72
C THR A 196 9.95 13.48 -3.33
N LEU A 197 9.44 12.72 -4.29
CA LEU A 197 8.53 11.60 -4.00
C LEU A 197 9.21 10.54 -3.12
N GLU A 198 10.48 10.26 -3.39
CA GLU A 198 11.28 9.30 -2.63
C GLU A 198 11.46 9.76 -1.17
N SER A 199 11.62 11.07 -0.95
CA SER A 199 11.66 11.63 0.40
C SER A 199 10.32 11.50 1.11
N ARG A 200 9.20 11.69 0.38
CA ARG A 200 7.85 11.51 0.94
C ARG A 200 7.57 10.07 1.33
N MET A 201 8.08 9.08 0.59
CA MET A 201 7.94 7.64 0.89
C MET A 201 8.50 7.27 2.28
N VAL A 202 9.52 7.99 2.74
CA VAL A 202 10.19 7.72 4.03
C VAL A 202 9.28 7.99 5.22
N LEU A 203 8.49 9.08 5.16
CA LEU A 203 7.70 9.53 6.30
C LEU A 203 6.64 8.50 6.73
N PRO A 204 5.69 8.08 5.88
CA PRO A 204 4.67 7.12 6.29
C PRO A 204 5.26 5.73 6.52
N ASN A 205 6.35 5.36 5.84
CA ASN A 205 7.06 4.11 6.14
C ASN A 205 7.55 4.07 7.59
N MET A 206 8.12 5.16 8.08
CA MET A 206 8.63 5.30 9.44
C MET A 206 7.56 5.39 10.52
N MET A 207 6.29 5.58 10.16
CA MET A 207 5.23 5.71 11.16
C MET A 207 4.86 4.38 11.80
N SER A 208 5.30 3.24 11.25
CA SER A 208 5.19 1.95 11.94
C SER A 208 5.95 1.95 13.27
N GLU A 209 7.10 2.62 13.33
CA GLU A 209 7.96 2.77 14.50
C GLU A 209 7.42 3.81 15.49
N PHE A 210 6.42 4.57 15.08
CA PHE A 210 5.70 5.54 15.88
C PHE A 210 4.38 4.99 16.46
N GLY A 211 4.10 3.70 16.25
CA GLY A 211 2.88 3.03 16.70
C GLY A 211 1.63 3.37 15.88
N ALA A 212 1.80 4.07 14.76
CA ALA A 212 0.69 4.54 13.94
C ALA A 212 -0.12 3.40 13.34
N LYS A 213 -1.46 3.57 13.30
CA LYS A 213 -2.32 2.64 12.56
C LYS A 213 -2.15 2.83 11.05
N THR A 214 -2.04 4.07 10.63
CA THR A 214 -1.79 4.48 9.25
C THR A 214 -1.04 5.81 9.23
N ALA A 215 -0.49 6.15 8.08
CA ALA A 215 0.02 7.47 7.82
C ALA A 215 -0.48 7.92 6.45
N TYR A 216 -0.72 9.21 6.31
CA TYR A 216 -1.37 9.76 5.12
C TYR A 216 -0.72 11.08 4.72
N MET A 217 -0.64 11.28 3.41
CA MET A 217 -0.20 12.53 2.80
C MET A 217 -1.11 12.81 1.61
N ALA A 218 -1.63 14.03 1.51
CA ALA A 218 -2.51 14.41 0.42
C ALA A 218 -1.77 14.25 -0.93
N PRO A 219 -2.35 13.53 -1.91
CA PRO A 219 -1.72 13.35 -3.20
C PRO A 219 -1.77 14.65 -4.00
N ASP A 220 -0.66 14.98 -4.66
CA ASP A 220 -0.51 16.16 -5.50
C ASP A 220 -0.14 15.77 -6.95
N GLU A 221 0.04 16.79 -7.80
CA GLU A 221 0.38 16.61 -9.23
C GLU A 221 1.57 15.67 -9.44
N LYS A 222 2.60 15.72 -8.58
CA LYS A 222 3.76 14.83 -8.69
C LYS A 222 3.37 13.36 -8.49
N VAL A 223 2.50 13.09 -7.50
CA VAL A 223 1.97 11.74 -7.23
C VAL A 223 1.10 11.27 -8.41
N PHE A 224 0.23 12.14 -8.90
CA PHE A 224 -0.66 11.81 -10.03
C PHE A 224 0.11 11.49 -11.31
N ASP A 225 1.12 12.31 -11.66
CA ASP A 225 1.98 12.08 -12.82
C ASP A 225 2.78 10.78 -12.68
N TYR A 226 3.36 10.55 -11.50
CA TYR A 226 4.12 9.34 -11.19
C TYR A 226 3.30 8.06 -11.41
N LEU A 227 2.05 8.08 -10.92
CA LEU A 227 1.14 6.95 -10.96
C LEU A 227 0.55 6.70 -12.34
N ALA A 228 0.10 7.76 -13.02
CA ALA A 228 -0.47 7.64 -14.36
C ALA A 228 0.52 7.02 -15.34
N ALA A 229 1.79 7.47 -15.31
CA ALA A 229 2.85 6.90 -16.14
C ALA A 229 3.09 5.41 -15.86
N ARG A 230 3.06 5.00 -14.59
CA ARG A 230 3.27 3.60 -14.18
C ARG A 230 2.09 2.70 -14.50
N LEU A 231 0.88 3.19 -14.32
CA LEU A 231 -0.34 2.46 -14.64
C LEU A 231 -0.38 2.13 -16.14
N VAL A 232 -0.12 3.13 -17.00
CA VAL A 232 -0.02 2.92 -18.45
C VAL A 232 1.12 1.94 -18.79
N ALA A 233 2.29 2.09 -18.16
CA ALA A 233 3.40 1.16 -18.39
C ALA A 233 3.06 -0.30 -17.99
N ARG A 234 2.35 -0.51 -16.88
CA ARG A 234 1.88 -1.83 -16.44
C ARG A 234 0.87 -2.42 -17.41
N GLU A 235 -0.12 -1.64 -17.82
CA GLU A 235 -1.16 -2.07 -18.78
C GLU A 235 -0.54 -2.51 -20.11
N ARG A 236 0.46 -1.76 -20.60
CA ARG A 236 1.22 -2.14 -21.78
C ARG A 236 2.02 -3.43 -21.59
N ARG A 237 2.69 -3.61 -20.45
CA ARG A 237 3.36 -4.90 -20.15
C ARG A 237 2.36 -6.07 -20.15
N GLY A 238 1.14 -5.84 -19.64
CA GLY A 238 0.05 -6.81 -19.69
C GLY A 238 -0.41 -7.13 -21.11
N ALA A 239 -0.62 -6.11 -21.94
CA ALA A 239 -1.03 -6.26 -23.33
C ALA A 239 0.04 -6.93 -24.21
N LEU A 240 1.31 -6.59 -24.02
CA LEU A 240 2.45 -7.22 -24.73
C LEU A 240 2.56 -8.72 -24.44
N ARG A 241 2.17 -9.17 -23.24
CA ARG A 241 2.07 -10.61 -22.91
C ARG A 241 0.96 -11.33 -23.68
N GLN A 242 0.06 -10.60 -24.35
CA GLN A 242 -1.06 -11.13 -25.15
C GLN A 242 -0.91 -10.90 -26.68
N ALA A 243 0.18 -10.24 -27.17
CA ALA A 243 0.48 -9.77 -28.56
C ALA A 243 -0.48 -8.67 -29.11
N GLN A 244 -0.18 -7.73 -30.04
CA GLN A 244 0.87 -7.36 -31.03
C GLN A 244 1.09 -5.81 -30.94
N GLU A 245 2.30 -5.26 -31.20
CA GLU A 245 2.57 -3.81 -31.12
C GLU A 245 2.11 -2.99 -32.34
N PRO A 246 1.62 -1.77 -32.09
CA PRO A 246 1.97 -0.63 -32.95
C PRO A 246 2.59 0.55 -32.17
N ASP A 247 3.56 1.21 -32.80
CA ASP A 247 4.28 2.39 -32.34
C ASP A 247 3.43 3.66 -32.46
N LYS A 248 3.05 4.27 -31.31
CA LYS A 248 2.31 5.54 -31.26
C LYS A 248 2.59 6.32 -29.97
N GLY A 249 3.70 7.05 -29.91
CA GLY A 249 4.03 7.95 -28.79
C GLY A 249 2.92 8.94 -28.41
N ARG A 250 2.10 9.39 -29.39
CA ARG A 250 0.94 10.27 -29.15
C ARG A 250 -0.21 9.57 -28.41
N GLU A 251 -0.45 8.28 -28.66
CA GLU A 251 -1.50 7.48 -28.00
C GLU A 251 -1.15 7.24 -26.52
N ILE A 252 0.14 7.13 -26.20
CA ILE A 252 0.62 6.97 -24.81
C ILE A 252 0.38 8.25 -24.00
N ALA A 253 0.67 9.42 -24.56
CA ALA A 253 0.46 10.68 -23.87
C ALA A 253 -1.03 10.91 -23.54
N GLU A 254 -1.92 10.60 -24.48
CA GLU A 254 -3.37 10.65 -24.27
C GLU A 254 -3.83 9.64 -23.20
N GLN A 255 -3.30 8.42 -23.20
CA GLN A 255 -3.58 7.43 -22.15
C GLN A 255 -3.13 7.91 -20.76
N ILE A 256 -1.94 8.52 -20.65
CA ILE A 256 -1.44 9.06 -19.38
C ILE A 256 -2.37 10.17 -18.87
N ILE A 257 -2.81 11.08 -19.74
CA ILE A 257 -3.74 12.17 -19.37
C ILE A 257 -5.08 11.60 -18.87
N ASN A 258 -5.61 10.58 -19.56
CA ASN A 258 -6.86 9.93 -19.16
C ASN A 258 -6.72 9.23 -17.81
N ARG A 259 -5.66 8.43 -17.62
CA ARG A 259 -5.38 7.76 -16.34
C ARG A 259 -5.14 8.76 -15.21
N LYS A 260 -4.43 9.84 -15.47
CA LYS A 260 -4.24 10.92 -14.49
C LYS A 260 -5.60 11.47 -14.03
N SER A 261 -6.49 11.77 -14.98
CA SER A 261 -7.82 12.29 -14.67
C SER A 261 -8.64 11.30 -13.83
N GLU A 262 -8.59 10.01 -14.15
CA GLU A 262 -9.25 8.96 -13.36
C GLU A 262 -8.70 8.87 -11.93
N ILE A 263 -7.37 8.91 -11.77
CA ILE A 263 -6.70 8.84 -10.46
C ILE A 263 -7.04 10.08 -9.61
N VAL A 264 -7.03 11.27 -10.20
CA VAL A 264 -7.41 12.52 -9.51
C VAL A 264 -8.84 12.42 -8.97
N ASN A 265 -9.78 11.88 -9.76
CA ASN A 265 -11.17 11.74 -9.34
C ASN A 265 -11.40 10.70 -8.22
N GLN A 266 -10.43 9.80 -8.00
CA GLN A 266 -10.48 8.79 -6.93
C GLN A 266 -9.81 9.25 -5.63
N ALA A 267 -8.99 10.31 -5.69
CA ALA A 267 -8.29 10.83 -4.53
C ALA A 267 -9.29 11.27 -3.46
N LEU A 268 -9.03 10.84 -2.22
CA LEU A 268 -9.74 11.29 -1.04
C LEU A 268 -8.82 12.16 -0.22
N TYR A 269 -9.36 13.23 0.36
CA TYR A 269 -8.65 14.19 1.18
C TYR A 269 -9.22 14.16 2.61
N PRO A 270 -8.43 14.51 3.63
CA PRO A 270 -8.94 14.70 4.97
C PRO A 270 -10.05 15.74 4.98
N ASP A 271 -11.03 15.56 5.87
CA ASP A 271 -12.04 16.58 6.11
C ASP A 271 -11.36 17.87 6.62
N ALA A 272 -11.94 19.03 6.31
CA ALA A 272 -11.34 20.32 6.65
C ALA A 272 -11.41 20.67 8.16
N ASP A 273 -12.11 19.85 8.95
CA ASP A 273 -12.49 20.08 10.34
C ASP A 273 -11.85 19.06 11.30
#